data_AF-A0A8S3GD18-F1
#
_entry.id   AF-A0A8S3GD18-F1
#
_cell.length_a   1.000
_cell.length_b   1.000
_cell.length_c   1.000
_cell.angle_alpha   90.00
_cell.angle_beta   90.00
_cell.angle_gamma   90.00
#
_symmetry.space_group_name_H-M   'P 1'
#
loop_
_entity.id
_entity.type
_entity.pdbx_description
1 polymer ?
#
loop_
_entity_poly.entity_id
_entity_poly.type
_entity_poly.pdbx_seq_one_letter_code
_entity_poly.pdbx_strand_id
1 'polypeptide(L)'
;EYVRYAGEFHLRPKHGWANCDNQWANCDNKWEIVFDNGSGTYAPSPELLINLKDLLLFNFPGLNIVTYDYKDPELKKSLAALKEAVENNKTSVSTIQNVVFSCSNSV
;
A
#
# COMPACT_ATOMS: atom_id res chain seq x y z
N GLU A 1 -27.16 10.29 -1.41
CA GLU A 1 -26.03 9.94 -0.53
C GLU A 1 -24.73 10.32 -1.25
N TYR A 2 -23.78 10.98 -0.59
CA TYR A 2 -22.51 11.40 -1.21
C TYR A 2 -21.40 10.43 -0.83
N VAL A 3 -20.80 9.78 -1.84
CA VAL A 3 -19.66 8.86 -1.64
C VAL A 3 -18.45 9.67 -1.15
N ARG A 4 -17.99 9.40 0.07
CA ARG A 4 -16.88 10.13 0.70
C ARG A 4 -15.51 9.54 0.39
N TYR A 5 -15.46 8.26 0.05
CA TYR A 5 -14.27 7.56 -0.41
C TYR A 5 -14.65 6.46 -1.39
N ALA A 6 -13.88 6.33 -2.46
CA ALA A 6 -13.90 5.23 -3.41
C ALA A 6 -12.53 5.22 -4.10
N GLY A 7 -11.84 4.09 -4.06
CA GLY A 7 -10.50 3.93 -4.63
C GLY A 7 -9.85 2.65 -4.19
N GLU A 8 -8.59 2.47 -4.57
CA GLU A 8 -7.81 1.27 -4.30
C GLU A 8 -6.77 1.49 -3.20
N PHE A 9 -6.16 0.41 -2.73
CA PHE A 9 -5.03 0.49 -1.82
C PHE A 9 -4.01 -0.62 -2.09
N HIS A 10 -2.75 -0.35 -1.79
CA HIS A 10 -1.67 -1.33 -1.82
C HIS A 10 -0.62 -1.07 -0.76
N LEU A 11 0.14 -2.13 -0.42
CA LEU A 11 1.26 -2.05 0.50
C LEU A 11 2.56 -1.79 -0.27
N ARG A 12 3.44 -1.01 0.34
CA ARG A 12 4.83 -0.87 -0.12
C ARG A 12 5.77 -0.63 1.07
N PRO A 13 7.08 -0.87 0.91
CA PRO A 13 8.06 -0.37 1.85
C PRO A 13 7.94 1.14 2.03
N LYS A 14 8.17 1.63 3.25
CA LYS A 14 8.10 3.06 3.55
C LYS A 14 8.99 3.84 2.60
N HIS A 15 8.46 4.93 2.02
CA HIS A 15 9.12 5.73 0.97
C HIS A 15 9.32 5.02 -0.38
N GLY A 16 8.68 3.87 -0.61
CA GLY A 16 8.67 3.17 -1.89
C GLY A 16 9.81 2.16 -2.08
N TRP A 17 9.65 1.31 -3.09
CA TRP A 17 10.55 0.19 -3.39
C TRP A 17 11.98 0.59 -3.78
N ALA A 18 12.19 1.81 -4.27
CA ALA A 18 13.52 2.30 -4.65
C ALA A 18 14.47 2.49 -3.45
N ASN A 19 13.94 2.64 -2.23
CA ASN A 19 14.73 2.77 -1.02
C ASN A 19 15.04 1.41 -0.35
N CYS A 20 14.68 0.31 -1.02
CA CYS A 20 15.03 -1.04 -0.62
C CYS A 20 16.14 -1.55 -1.53
N ASP A 21 17.40 -1.35 -1.14
CA ASP A 21 18.57 -1.79 -1.90
C ASP A 21 18.70 -3.32 -1.94
N ASN A 22 18.00 -3.99 -2.88
CA ASN A 22 18.10 -5.43 -3.26
C ASN A 22 18.21 -6.47 -2.14
N GLN A 23 17.99 -6.06 -0.91
CA GLN A 23 18.03 -6.84 0.30
C GLN A 23 16.78 -6.44 1.06
N TRP A 24 15.78 -7.30 1.01
CA TRP A 24 14.56 -7.20 1.82
C TRP A 24 14.87 -6.88 3.31
N ALA A 25 16.03 -7.32 3.79
CA ALA A 25 16.56 -7.06 5.12
C ALA A 25 16.91 -5.57 5.42
N ASN A 26 17.16 -4.76 4.40
CA ASN A 26 17.52 -3.33 4.53
C ASN A 26 16.35 -2.38 4.23
N CYS A 27 15.21 -2.89 3.74
CA CYS A 27 13.97 -2.15 3.95
C CYS A 27 13.83 -2.00 5.46
N ASP A 28 13.55 -0.80 5.96
CA ASP A 28 13.56 -0.43 7.39
C ASP A 28 12.51 -1.19 8.26
N ASN A 29 12.05 -2.37 7.81
CA ASN A 29 10.89 -3.19 8.19
C ASN A 29 9.59 -2.39 8.34
N LYS A 30 9.61 -1.14 7.90
CA LYS A 30 8.50 -0.21 7.96
C LYS A 30 7.78 -0.26 6.63
N TRP A 31 6.53 -0.66 6.72
CA TRP A 31 5.58 -0.68 5.62
C TRP A 31 4.69 0.54 5.69
N GLU A 32 4.22 0.99 4.53
CA GLU A 32 3.15 1.96 4.43
C GLU A 32 2.01 1.43 3.55
N ILE A 33 0.80 1.85 3.90
CA ILE A 33 -0.41 1.56 3.14
C ILE A 33 -0.70 2.80 2.30
N VAL A 34 -0.71 2.61 0.99
CA VAL A 34 -1.03 3.65 0.01
C VAL A 34 -2.49 3.50 -0.36
N PHE A 35 -3.25 4.59 -0.27
CA PHE A 35 -4.63 4.69 -0.74
C PHE A 35 -4.73 5.70 -1.88
N ASP A 36 -5.65 5.47 -2.81
CA ASP A 36 -6.03 6.45 -3.83
C ASP A 36 -7.55 6.68 -3.87
N ASN A 37 -7.98 7.66 -4.66
CA ASN A 37 -9.39 7.98 -4.87
C ASN A 37 -9.92 7.50 -6.25
N GLY A 38 -9.30 6.52 -6.88
CA GLY A 38 -9.62 6.06 -8.23
C GLY A 38 -10.33 4.71 -8.25
N SER A 39 -11.66 4.65 -8.08
CA SER A 39 -12.40 3.37 -8.11
C SER A 39 -12.82 2.88 -9.49
N GLY A 40 -12.51 3.63 -10.55
CA GLY A 40 -12.96 3.36 -11.92
C GLY A 40 -14.38 3.83 -12.26
N THR A 41 -15.31 3.86 -11.29
CA THR A 41 -16.70 4.36 -11.52
C THR A 41 -16.95 5.72 -10.86
N TYR A 42 -16.34 5.98 -9.70
CA TYR A 42 -16.46 7.24 -8.97
C TYR A 42 -15.11 7.64 -8.40
N ALA A 43 -14.72 8.90 -8.61
CA ALA A 43 -13.48 9.45 -8.05
C ALA A 43 -13.82 10.65 -7.15
N PRO A 44 -13.97 10.46 -5.83
CA PRO A 44 -14.23 11.54 -4.89
C PRO A 44 -13.12 12.59 -4.92
N SER A 45 -13.41 13.82 -4.47
CA SER A 45 -12.42 14.91 -4.47
C SER A 45 -11.13 14.49 -3.72
N PRO A 46 -9.94 14.77 -4.27
CA PRO A 46 -8.66 14.55 -3.60
C PRO A 46 -8.55 15.28 -2.26
N GLU A 47 -9.28 16.38 -2.10
CA GLU A 47 -9.37 17.13 -0.85
C GLU A 47 -9.94 16.29 0.30
N LEU A 48 -10.67 15.21 0.01
CA LEU A 48 -11.21 14.29 1.03
C LEU A 48 -10.18 13.23 1.48
N LEU A 49 -9.07 13.06 0.77
CA LEU A 49 -8.05 12.08 1.12
C LEU A 49 -7.39 12.36 2.46
N ILE A 50 -7.25 13.65 2.85
CA ILE A 50 -6.74 13.99 4.18
C ILE A 50 -7.66 13.48 5.28
N ASN A 51 -8.98 13.58 5.09
CA ASN A 51 -9.96 13.07 6.05
C ASN A 51 -9.89 11.54 6.18
N LEU A 52 -9.69 10.83 5.06
CA LEU A 52 -9.47 9.38 5.08
C LEU A 52 -8.21 9.03 5.87
N LYS A 53 -7.10 9.73 5.60
CA LYS A 53 -5.83 9.52 6.28
C LYS A 53 -5.98 9.73 7.79
N ASP A 54 -6.59 10.83 8.20
CA ASP A 54 -6.79 11.16 9.62
C ASP A 54 -7.70 10.15 10.30
N LEU A 55 -8.77 9.70 9.62
CA LEU A 55 -9.65 8.65 10.13
C LEU A 55 -8.89 7.35 10.37
N LEU A 56 -8.06 6.92 9.42
CA LEU A 56 -7.29 5.68 9.52
C LEU A 56 -6.24 5.77 10.64
N LEU A 57 -5.52 6.89 10.73
CA LEU A 57 -4.52 7.12 11.79
C LEU A 57 -5.16 7.22 13.18
N PHE A 58 -6.37 7.78 13.28
CA PHE A 58 -7.11 7.84 14.53
C PHE A 58 -7.50 6.44 15.03
N ASN A 59 -7.99 5.57 14.13
CA ASN A 59 -8.43 4.23 14.51
C ASN A 59 -7.27 3.23 14.66
N PHE A 60 -6.18 3.42 13.93
CA PHE A 60 -5.03 2.52 13.90
C PHE A 60 -3.71 3.28 14.12
N PRO A 61 -3.48 3.80 15.33
CA PRO A 61 -2.25 4.49 15.66
C PRO A 61 -1.05 3.55 15.48
N GLY A 62 -0.10 3.95 14.65
CA GLY A 62 1.10 3.16 14.32
C GLY A 62 1.19 2.68 12.88
N LEU A 63 0.10 2.77 12.10
CA LEU A 63 0.17 2.57 10.66
C LEU A 63 0.84 3.77 9.97
N ASN A 64 1.68 3.52 8.97
CA ASN A 64 2.10 4.56 8.03
C ASN A 64 1.07 4.60 6.89
N ILE A 65 0.31 5.69 6.81
CA ILE A 65 -0.72 5.88 5.77
C ILE A 65 -0.26 6.97 4.80
N VAL A 66 -0.33 6.66 3.51
CA VAL A 66 -0.09 7.59 2.41
C VAL A 66 -1.32 7.61 1.52
N THR A 67 -1.67 8.80 1.02
CA THR A 67 -2.80 8.99 0.13
C THR A 67 -2.36 9.74 -1.11
N TYR A 68 -2.82 9.32 -2.28
CA TYR A 68 -2.56 10.00 -3.56
C TYR A 68 -3.85 10.23 -4.34
N ASP A 69 -3.87 11.29 -5.14
CA ASP A 69 -4.85 11.41 -6.23
C ASP A 69 -4.57 10.29 -7.26
N TYR A 70 -5.60 9.68 -7.83
CA TYR A 70 -5.45 8.66 -8.87
C TYR A 70 -4.68 9.14 -10.12
N LYS A 71 -4.60 10.46 -10.34
CA LYS A 71 -3.84 11.13 -11.40
C LYS A 71 -2.40 11.44 -10.97
N ASP A 72 -2.05 11.29 -9.71
CA ASP A 72 -0.73 11.60 -9.18
C ASP A 72 0.34 10.70 -9.85
N PRO A 73 1.40 11.29 -10.43
CA PRO A 73 2.48 10.50 -11.03
C PRO A 73 3.21 9.58 -10.03
N GLU A 74 3.28 9.94 -8.75
CA GLU A 74 3.90 9.09 -7.73
C GLU A 74 3.09 7.83 -7.44
N LEU A 75 1.75 7.88 -7.56
CA LEU A 75 0.91 6.68 -7.49
C LEU A 75 1.25 5.72 -8.63
N LYS A 76 1.35 6.22 -9.87
CA LYS A 76 1.70 5.41 -11.04
C LYS A 76 3.08 4.76 -10.89
N LYS A 77 4.06 5.52 -10.42
CA LYS A 77 5.40 5.02 -10.10
C LYS A 77 5.34 3.91 -9.05
N SER A 78 4.52 4.10 -8.01
CA SER A 78 4.33 3.12 -6.96
C SER A 78 3.72 1.80 -7.47
N LEU A 79 2.70 1.88 -8.31
CA LEU A 79 2.03 0.71 -8.88
C LEU A 79 2.93 -0.04 -9.86
N ALA A 80 3.71 0.69 -10.67
CA ALA A 80 4.70 0.09 -11.56
C ALA A 80 5.76 -0.69 -10.77
N ALA A 81 6.30 -0.10 -9.71
CA ALA A 81 7.27 -0.76 -8.84
C ALA A 81 6.68 -1.98 -8.10
N LEU A 82 5.41 -1.89 -7.66
CA LEU A 82 4.71 -3.04 -7.07
C LEU A 82 4.56 -4.18 -8.08
N LYS A 83 4.18 -3.86 -9.33
CA LYS A 83 4.04 -4.86 -10.39
C LYS A 83 5.36 -5.57 -10.68
N GLU A 84 6.45 -4.82 -10.79
CA GLU A 84 7.80 -5.36 -10.97
C GLU A 84 8.20 -6.26 -9.79
N ALA A 85 7.97 -5.81 -8.55
CA ALA A 85 8.27 -6.60 -7.36
C ALA A 85 7.46 -7.91 -7.33
N VAL A 86 6.17 -7.87 -7.69
CA VAL A 86 5.34 -9.07 -7.80
C VAL A 86 5.89 -10.00 -8.88
N GLU A 87 6.21 -9.49 -10.07
CA GLU A 87 6.78 -10.28 -11.16
C GLU A 87 8.09 -10.96 -10.80
N ASN A 88 9.01 -10.25 -10.15
CA ASN A 88 10.28 -10.80 -9.68
C ASN A 88 10.09 -11.91 -8.61
N ASN A 89 9.00 -11.86 -7.84
CA ASN A 89 8.69 -12.81 -6.79
C ASN A 89 7.68 -13.91 -7.19
N LYS A 90 7.10 -13.88 -8.40
CA LYS A 90 6.15 -14.89 -8.89
C LYS A 90 6.70 -16.32 -8.85
N THR A 91 8.01 -16.49 -8.90
CA THR A 91 8.69 -17.81 -8.88
C THR A 91 8.87 -18.38 -7.47
N SER A 92 8.61 -17.60 -6.41
CA SER A 92 8.82 -17.99 -5.00
C SER A 92 7.48 -18.22 -4.27
N VAL A 93 6.61 -19.04 -4.86
CA VAL A 93 5.31 -19.44 -4.26
C VAL A 93 5.49 -20.08 -2.88
N SER A 94 6.66 -20.66 -2.60
CA SER A 94 7.03 -21.20 -1.29
C SER A 94 7.07 -20.15 -0.17
N THR A 95 7.32 -18.87 -0.49
CA THR A 95 7.47 -17.82 0.53
C THR A 95 6.12 -17.36 1.09
N ILE A 96 5.08 -17.24 0.25
CA ILE A 96 3.74 -16.81 0.68
C ILE A 96 3.08 -17.89 1.55
N GLN A 97 3.27 -19.17 1.22
CA GLN A 97 2.80 -20.27 2.08
C GLN A 97 3.43 -20.18 3.48
N ASN A 98 4.73 -19.95 3.58
CA ASN A 98 5.41 -19.88 4.87
C ASN A 98 4.96 -18.70 5.75
N VAL A 99 4.59 -17.55 5.15
CA VAL A 99 4.09 -16.40 5.92
C VAL A 99 2.65 -16.62 6.40
N VAL A 100 1.78 -17.17 5.56
CA VAL A 100 0.38 -17.43 5.93
C VAL A 100 0.26 -18.55 6.97
N PHE A 101 1.10 -19.59 6.89
CA PHE A 101 1.06 -20.71 7.85
C PHE A 101 1.84 -20.45 9.15
N SER A 102 2.79 -19.51 9.19
CA SER A 102 3.52 -19.19 10.43
C SER A 102 2.70 -18.33 11.41
N CYS A 103 1.75 -17.52 10.93
CA CYS A 103 0.77 -16.84 11.78
C CYS A 103 -0.21 -17.80 12.47
N SER A 104 -0.42 -19.01 11.93
CA SER A 104 -1.37 -19.99 12.46
C SER A 104 -0.83 -20.86 13.61
N ASN A 105 0.49 -20.85 13.82
CA ASN A 105 1.15 -21.70 14.83
C ASN A 105 1.56 -20.95 16.11
N SER A 106 1.09 -19.71 16.29
CA SER A 106 1.37 -18.88 17.47
C SER A 106 0.11 -18.65 18.33
N VAL A 107 -0.72 -19.68 18.51
CA VAL A 107 -1.84 -19.69 19.48
C VAL A 107 -1.74 -20.92 20.36
#